data_AF-A0A7X8UUR6-F1
#
_entry.id   AF-A0A7X8UUR6-F1
#
_cell.length_a   1.000
_cell.length_b   1.000
_cell.length_c   1.000
_cell.angle_alpha   90.00
_cell.angle_beta   90.00
_cell.angle_gamma   90.00
#
_symmetry.space_group_name_H-M   'P 1'
#
loop_
_entity.id
_entity.type
_entity.pdbx_description
1 polymer ?
#
loop_
_entity_poly.entity_id
_entity_poly.type
_entity_poly.pdbx_seq_one_letter_code
_entity_poly.pdbx_strand_id
1 'polypeptide(L)'
;MRMHVRKSVRLLLGAFCVAGSLGGCKCGREAAAPDETSIDQPAIIEQHPNAPHPEIHFPHELKTEDHSLNQFVMRILEICYKGDYDGFRQLFGTKYTPTSKTNFESVWMRVGTIRVVRIERHPRKEPIECYLHAKIELREPDRQDRTERNVVIMIFQEDGEWRLGTAPREATKAILAADSQPADNN
;
A
#
# COMPACT_ATOMS: atom_id res chain seq x y z
N MET A 1 -0.65 11.82 -30.24
CA MET A 1 -0.11 12.47 -29.03
C MET A 1 -1.03 12.10 -27.85
N ARG A 2 -0.77 10.98 -27.16
CA ARG A 2 -1.60 10.51 -26.03
C ARG A 2 -1.15 11.23 -24.76
N MET A 3 -2.00 12.07 -24.19
CA MET A 3 -1.77 12.66 -22.86
C MET A 3 -1.75 11.54 -21.82
N HIS A 4 -0.58 11.23 -21.27
CA HIS A 4 -0.44 10.33 -20.13
C HIS A 4 -0.93 11.04 -18.86
N VAL A 5 -2.20 10.83 -18.51
CA VAL A 5 -2.75 11.25 -17.22
C VAL A 5 -2.10 10.40 -16.13
N ARG A 6 -1.08 10.96 -15.47
CA ARG A 6 -0.45 10.37 -14.28
C ARG A 6 -1.45 10.42 -13.13
N LYS A 7 -1.97 9.27 -12.70
CA LYS A 7 -2.91 9.18 -11.57
C LYS A 7 -2.10 9.17 -10.27
N SER A 8 -2.13 10.28 -9.54
CA SER A 8 -1.52 10.37 -8.20
C SER A 8 -2.22 9.40 -7.24
N VAL A 9 -1.44 8.53 -6.59
CA VAL A 9 -1.93 7.60 -5.56
C VAL A 9 -2.20 8.38 -4.28
N ARG A 10 -3.36 9.02 -4.19
CA ARG A 10 -3.82 9.69 -2.96
C ARG A 10 -4.67 8.80 -2.06
N LEU A 11 -5.09 7.61 -2.52
CA LEU A 11 -6.33 7.02 -2.01
C LEU A 11 -6.25 5.65 -1.32
N LEU A 12 -5.08 5.06 -1.07
CA LEU A 12 -5.01 3.79 -0.29
C LEU A 12 -4.13 3.84 0.97
N LEU A 13 -3.31 4.88 1.14
CA LEU A 13 -2.61 5.18 2.39
C LEU A 13 -2.92 6.59 2.92
N GLY A 14 -3.74 7.36 2.20
CA GLY A 14 -3.99 8.79 2.42
C GLY A 14 -5.46 9.14 2.66
N ALA A 15 -6.18 8.39 3.50
CA ALA A 15 -7.50 8.81 4.00
C ALA A 15 -7.38 9.89 5.11
N PHE A 16 -6.50 10.86 4.90
CA PHE A 16 -6.40 12.10 5.67
C PHE A 16 -5.91 13.19 4.73
N CYS A 17 -6.85 13.97 4.18
CA CYS A 17 -6.69 15.36 3.74
C CYS A 17 -7.99 15.88 3.08
N VAL A 18 -9.11 15.84 3.80
CA VAL A 18 -10.28 16.69 3.45
C VAL A 18 -10.66 17.49 4.70
N ALA A 19 -9.84 18.49 4.98
CA ALA A 19 -10.24 19.67 5.72
C ALA A 19 -9.74 20.86 4.90
N GLY A 20 -10.67 21.71 4.44
CA GLY A 20 -10.34 22.96 3.74
C GLY A 20 -10.87 23.06 2.31
N SER A 21 -12.17 22.89 2.11
CA SER A 21 -12.85 23.43 0.92
C SER A 21 -13.73 24.62 1.32
N LEU A 22 -13.09 25.67 1.81
CA LEU A 22 -13.57 27.05 1.76
C LEU A 22 -12.34 27.99 1.71
N GLY A 23 -12.09 28.59 0.54
CA GLY A 23 -11.26 29.79 0.41
C GLY A 23 -9.85 29.61 -0.14
N GLY A 24 -9.64 30.06 -1.39
CA GLY A 24 -8.37 30.64 -1.83
C GLY A 24 -7.47 29.72 -2.65
N CYS A 25 -7.36 30.01 -3.96
CA CYS A 25 -6.21 29.62 -4.76
C CYS A 25 -4.93 30.19 -4.13
N LYS A 26 -4.06 29.31 -3.62
CA LYS A 26 -2.64 29.61 -3.46
C LYS A 26 -1.86 28.47 -4.12
N CYS A 27 -1.31 28.78 -5.30
CA CYS A 27 -0.22 28.01 -5.90
C CYS A 27 1.01 28.15 -5.00
N GLY A 28 1.02 27.45 -3.86
CA GLY A 28 2.21 27.23 -3.07
C GLY A 28 2.93 26.04 -3.66
N ARG A 29 3.97 26.29 -4.46
CA ARG A 29 5.00 25.29 -4.74
C ARG A 29 5.65 24.98 -3.39
N GLU A 30 5.23 23.88 -2.78
CA GLU A 30 5.87 23.34 -1.58
C GLU A 30 7.34 23.19 -1.92
N ALA A 31 8.20 23.90 -1.17
CA ALA A 31 9.63 23.79 -1.33
C ALA A 31 9.97 22.32 -1.13
N ALA A 32 10.58 21.69 -2.14
CA ALA A 32 11.08 20.33 -2.02
C ALA A 32 11.92 20.27 -0.74
N ALA A 33 11.50 19.41 0.19
CA ALA A 33 12.25 19.20 1.41
C ALA A 33 13.70 18.87 1.01
N PRO A 34 14.72 19.45 1.67
CA PRO A 34 16.10 19.49 1.18
C PRO A 34 16.84 18.12 1.12
N ASP A 35 16.13 16.99 1.17
CA ASP A 35 16.74 15.67 1.28
C ASP A 35 16.02 14.56 0.46
N GLU A 36 15.12 14.92 -0.47
CA GLU A 36 14.47 13.91 -1.33
C GLU A 36 15.41 13.33 -2.42
N THR A 37 16.64 13.84 -2.54
CA THR A 37 17.62 13.38 -3.55
C THR A 37 18.65 12.41 -3.00
N SER A 38 18.68 12.13 -1.69
CA SER A 38 19.60 11.14 -1.13
C SER A 38 19.17 9.74 -1.58
N ILE A 39 20.06 9.04 -2.25
CA ILE A 39 19.92 7.64 -2.61
C ILE A 39 20.43 6.81 -1.41
N ASP A 40 19.77 5.71 -1.09
CA ASP A 40 20.11 4.77 -0.01
C ASP A 40 19.89 5.33 1.40
N GLN A 41 18.67 5.81 1.67
CA GLN A 41 18.30 6.19 3.02
C GLN A 41 18.09 4.96 3.90
N PRO A 42 18.59 4.95 5.15
CA PRO A 42 18.43 3.81 6.05
C PRO A 42 16.95 3.57 6.35
N ALA A 43 16.60 2.31 6.59
CA ALA A 43 15.21 1.95 6.93
C ALA A 43 14.79 2.57 8.28
N ILE A 44 13.50 2.77 8.51
CA ILE A 44 13.01 3.38 9.78
C ILE A 44 13.49 2.58 11.00
N ILE A 45 13.54 1.25 10.92
CA ILE A 45 14.03 0.40 12.01
C ILE A 45 15.52 0.64 12.35
N GLU A 46 16.32 1.07 11.37
CA GLU A 46 17.75 1.34 11.57
C GLU A 46 17.94 2.73 12.21
N GLN A 47 17.10 3.69 11.82
CA GLN A 47 17.07 5.03 12.41
C GLN A 47 16.52 5.03 13.84
N HIS A 48 15.55 4.15 14.12
CA HIS A 48 14.85 4.06 15.39
C HIS A 48 14.76 2.59 15.89
N PRO A 49 15.86 2.03 16.41
CA PRO A 49 15.92 0.61 16.81
C PRO A 49 14.98 0.22 17.96
N ASN A 50 14.46 1.20 18.70
CA ASN A 50 13.51 0.99 19.80
C ASN A 50 12.06 1.26 19.39
N ALA A 51 11.80 1.67 18.14
CA ALA A 51 10.43 1.86 17.69
C ALA A 51 9.71 0.50 17.64
N PRO A 52 8.42 0.44 17.99
CA PRO A 52 7.65 -0.80 17.83
C PRO A 52 7.61 -1.18 16.34
N HIS A 53 7.82 -2.45 16.03
CA HIS A 53 7.73 -2.98 14.66
C HIS A 53 6.32 -3.48 14.38
N PRO A 54 5.83 -3.40 13.13
CA PRO A 54 4.59 -4.05 12.74
C PRO A 54 4.70 -5.58 12.87
N GLU A 55 3.70 -6.23 13.46
CA GLU A 55 3.55 -7.68 13.36
C GLU A 55 3.00 -8.06 11.98
N ILE A 56 3.57 -9.09 11.35
CA ILE A 56 3.19 -9.53 10.00
C ILE A 56 2.60 -10.94 10.05
N HIS A 57 1.37 -11.09 9.56
CA HIS A 57 0.73 -12.39 9.37
C HIS A 57 0.45 -12.63 7.89
N PHE A 58 1.15 -13.60 7.31
CA PHE A 58 0.86 -14.14 5.98
C PHE A 58 0.64 -15.66 6.08
N PRO A 59 -0.62 -16.09 6.23
CA PRO A 59 -0.97 -17.50 6.33
C PRO A 59 -0.50 -18.33 5.14
N HIS A 60 -0.05 -19.57 5.39
CA HIS A 60 0.50 -20.44 4.35
C HIS A 60 -0.55 -20.81 3.29
N GLU A 61 -1.78 -21.01 3.73
CA GLU A 61 -2.96 -21.31 2.92
C GLU A 61 -3.33 -20.23 1.91
N LEU A 62 -2.81 -19.00 2.08
CA LEU A 62 -3.01 -17.89 1.13
C LEU A 62 -1.89 -17.81 0.07
N LYS A 63 -0.86 -18.65 0.15
CA LYS A 63 0.16 -18.73 -0.89
C LYS A 63 -0.46 -19.27 -2.18
N THR A 64 -0.07 -18.67 -3.30
CA THR A 64 -0.53 -19.09 -4.63
C THR A 64 0.40 -20.17 -5.21
N GLU A 65 -0.01 -20.81 -6.30
CA GLU A 65 0.87 -21.73 -7.04
C GLU A 65 2.05 -21.00 -7.72
N ASP A 66 1.90 -19.69 -7.96
CA ASP A 66 2.95 -18.87 -8.56
C ASP A 66 3.99 -18.45 -7.51
N HIS A 67 5.13 -19.14 -7.52
CA HIS A 67 6.22 -18.89 -6.58
C HIS A 67 6.77 -17.46 -6.69
N SER A 68 6.82 -16.90 -7.90
CA SER A 68 7.36 -15.55 -8.12
C SER A 68 6.45 -14.48 -7.49
N LEU A 69 5.12 -14.68 -7.55
CA LEU A 69 4.16 -13.82 -6.88
C LEU A 69 4.28 -13.92 -5.35
N ASN A 70 4.43 -15.12 -4.81
CA ASN A 70 4.60 -15.31 -3.36
C ASN A 70 5.87 -14.61 -2.84
N GLN A 71 6.99 -14.72 -3.57
CA GLN A 71 8.23 -14.01 -3.25
C GLN A 71 8.04 -12.50 -3.31
N PHE A 72 7.30 -11.99 -4.30
CA PHE A 72 6.99 -10.57 -4.39
C PHE A 72 6.14 -10.07 -3.22
N VAL A 73 5.11 -10.84 -2.80
CA VAL A 73 4.30 -10.52 -1.61
C VAL A 73 5.15 -10.52 -0.35
N MET A 74 6.01 -11.50 -0.16
CA MET A 74 6.96 -11.53 0.97
C MET A 74 7.85 -10.28 0.97
N ARG A 75 8.40 -9.89 -0.18
CA ARG A 75 9.20 -8.67 -0.31
C ARG A 75 8.43 -7.41 0.09
N ILE A 76 7.16 -7.28 -0.32
CA ILE A 76 6.30 -6.17 0.11
C ILE A 76 6.20 -6.13 1.63
N LEU A 77 5.92 -7.28 2.25
CA LEU A 77 5.74 -7.39 3.70
C LEU A 77 7.02 -7.10 4.47
N GLU A 78 8.17 -7.56 3.99
CA GLU A 78 9.49 -7.26 4.57
C GLU A 78 9.83 -5.78 4.51
N ILE A 79 9.53 -5.12 3.38
CA ILE A 79 9.70 -3.67 3.23
C ILE A 79 8.80 -2.92 4.23
N CYS A 80 7.54 -3.35 4.37
CA CYS A 80 6.62 -2.79 5.35
C CYS A 80 7.08 -3.05 6.79
N TYR A 81 7.67 -4.21 7.09
CA TYR A 81 8.22 -4.53 8.39
C TYR A 81 9.39 -3.60 8.76
N LYS A 82 10.33 -3.40 7.83
CA LYS A 82 11.52 -2.57 8.02
C LYS A 82 11.23 -1.06 7.97
N GLY A 83 10.12 -0.66 7.34
CA GLY A 83 9.88 0.74 7.03
C GLY A 83 10.90 1.26 6.00
N ASP A 84 11.23 0.47 5.00
CA ASP A 84 12.17 0.83 3.94
C ASP A 84 11.43 1.63 2.83
N TYR A 85 11.50 2.96 2.90
CA TYR A 85 10.82 3.81 1.93
C TYR A 85 11.42 3.71 0.52
N ASP A 86 12.74 3.55 0.40
CA ASP A 86 13.41 3.43 -0.90
C ASP A 86 13.04 2.13 -1.60
N GLY A 87 13.04 1.01 -0.85
CA GLY A 87 12.50 -0.26 -1.33
C GLY A 87 11.03 -0.14 -1.70
N PHE A 88 10.22 0.53 -0.87
CA PHE A 88 8.79 0.71 -1.11
C PHE A 88 8.49 1.44 -2.42
N ARG A 89 9.15 2.57 -2.70
CA ARG A 89 8.92 3.32 -3.95
C ARG A 89 9.32 2.54 -5.20
N GLN A 90 10.32 1.66 -5.09
CA GLN A 90 10.77 0.82 -6.20
C GLN A 90 9.76 -0.29 -6.56
N LEU A 91 8.84 -0.66 -5.66
CA LEU A 91 7.83 -1.67 -5.96
C LEU A 91 6.78 -1.17 -6.97
N PHE A 92 6.59 0.13 -7.12
CA PHE A 92 5.53 0.68 -7.97
C PHE A 92 5.87 0.60 -9.46
N GLY A 93 4.87 0.33 -10.28
CA GLY A 93 5.02 0.39 -11.73
C GLY A 93 5.10 1.82 -12.24
N THR A 94 5.59 2.00 -13.47
CA THR A 94 5.92 3.31 -14.08
C THR A 94 4.76 4.30 -14.13
N LYS A 95 3.52 3.79 -14.12
CA LYS A 95 2.28 4.58 -14.20
C LYS A 95 1.79 5.11 -12.85
N TYR A 96 2.35 4.63 -11.74
CA TYR A 96 1.90 4.93 -10.40
C TYR A 96 2.96 5.72 -9.64
N THR A 97 2.53 6.78 -8.95
CA THR A 97 3.42 7.55 -8.07
C THR A 97 3.25 7.05 -6.65
N PRO A 98 4.32 6.60 -5.97
CA PRO A 98 4.26 6.22 -4.56
C PRO A 98 3.86 7.42 -3.69
N THR A 99 3.47 7.14 -2.46
CA THR A 99 3.26 8.21 -1.46
C THR A 99 4.58 8.89 -1.10
N SER A 100 4.53 10.09 -0.50
CA SER A 100 5.74 10.78 -0.04
C SER A 100 6.37 10.06 1.16
N LYS A 101 7.68 10.26 1.37
CA LYS A 101 8.43 9.68 2.50
C LYS A 101 7.77 10.00 3.83
N THR A 102 7.48 11.28 4.08
CA THR A 102 6.86 11.73 5.33
C THR A 102 5.50 11.08 5.59
N ASN A 103 4.69 10.89 4.54
CA ASN A 103 3.40 10.19 4.70
C ASN A 103 3.61 8.69 4.96
N PHE A 104 4.58 8.06 4.29
CA PHE A 104 4.95 6.67 4.53
C PHE A 104 5.40 6.46 5.99
N GLU A 105 6.35 7.27 6.48
CA GLU A 105 6.85 7.20 7.86
C GLU A 105 5.73 7.43 8.88
N SER A 106 4.90 8.45 8.67
CA SER A 106 3.77 8.76 9.55
C SER A 106 2.78 7.61 9.64
N VAL A 107 2.49 6.93 8.53
CA VAL A 107 1.63 5.74 8.57
C VAL A 107 2.34 4.57 9.22
N TRP A 108 3.61 4.30 8.87
CA TRP A 108 4.38 3.19 9.42
C TRP A 108 4.45 3.23 10.96
N MET A 109 4.62 4.43 11.54
CA MET A 109 4.62 4.63 12.99
C MET A 109 3.29 4.29 13.66
N ARG A 110 2.19 4.17 12.90
CA ARG A 110 0.85 3.88 13.42
C ARG A 110 0.39 2.45 13.17
N VAL A 111 1.07 1.70 12.30
CA VAL A 111 0.69 0.33 11.96
C VAL A 111 1.14 -0.63 13.06
N GLY A 112 0.20 -1.29 13.74
CA GLY A 112 0.49 -2.33 14.72
C GLY A 112 0.66 -3.70 14.08
N THR A 113 -0.34 -4.13 13.32
CA THR A 113 -0.39 -5.48 12.72
C THR A 113 -0.78 -5.38 11.25
N ILE A 114 -0.16 -6.19 10.40
CA ILE A 114 -0.53 -6.40 8.99
C ILE A 114 -0.91 -7.86 8.81
N ARG A 115 -2.18 -8.12 8.48
CA ARG A 115 -2.69 -9.46 8.20
C ARG A 115 -3.13 -9.56 6.75
N VAL A 116 -2.48 -10.43 5.98
CA VAL A 116 -2.95 -10.79 4.64
C VAL A 116 -4.20 -11.64 4.78
N VAL A 117 -5.29 -11.20 4.14
CA VAL A 117 -6.60 -11.87 4.20
C VAL A 117 -6.85 -12.67 2.93
N ARG A 118 -6.48 -12.12 1.77
CA ARG A 118 -6.76 -12.76 0.49
C ARG A 118 -5.79 -12.29 -0.58
N ILE A 119 -5.46 -13.19 -1.50
CA ILE A 119 -4.84 -12.87 -2.79
C ILE A 119 -5.80 -13.36 -3.88
N GLU A 120 -6.34 -12.43 -4.66
CA GLU A 120 -7.32 -12.75 -5.71
C GLU A 120 -6.73 -12.46 -7.09
N ARG A 121 -6.60 -13.49 -7.92
CA ARG A 121 -6.11 -13.37 -9.29
C ARG A 121 -7.27 -13.04 -10.22
N HIS A 122 -7.12 -12.02 -11.06
CA HIS A 122 -8.12 -11.70 -12.07
C HIS A 122 -7.94 -12.63 -13.28
N PRO A 123 -8.87 -13.57 -13.56
CA PRO A 123 -8.60 -14.70 -14.45
C PRO A 123 -8.58 -14.36 -15.95
N ARG A 124 -8.96 -13.14 -16.34
CA ARG A 124 -9.21 -12.77 -17.75
C ARG A 124 -8.55 -11.48 -18.23
N LYS A 125 -7.51 -11.01 -17.55
CA LYS A 125 -6.85 -9.74 -17.90
C LYS A 125 -5.37 -9.96 -18.15
N GLU A 126 -4.90 -9.46 -19.29
CA GLU A 126 -3.49 -9.35 -19.63
C GLU A 126 -3.09 -7.86 -19.65
N PRO A 127 -1.98 -7.46 -18.98
CA PRO A 127 -1.11 -8.32 -18.17
C PRO A 127 -1.82 -8.86 -16.92
N ILE A 128 -1.32 -9.97 -16.39
CA ILE A 128 -1.89 -10.64 -15.21
C ILE A 128 -1.98 -9.63 -14.06
N GLU A 129 -3.19 -9.47 -13.52
CA GLU A 129 -3.48 -8.64 -12.36
C GLU A 129 -3.92 -9.53 -11.20
N CYS A 130 -3.32 -9.32 -10.04
CA CYS A 130 -3.69 -9.89 -8.77
C CYS A 130 -4.06 -8.76 -7.80
N TYR A 131 -4.96 -9.03 -6.86
CA TYR A 131 -5.34 -8.11 -5.81
C TYR A 131 -4.96 -8.71 -4.46
N LEU A 132 -4.14 -7.99 -3.70
CA LEU A 132 -3.79 -8.35 -2.33
C LEU A 132 -4.69 -7.54 -1.39
N HIS A 133 -5.48 -8.25 -0.58
CA HIS A 133 -6.28 -7.66 0.50
C HIS A 133 -5.61 -7.94 1.84
N ALA A 134 -5.36 -6.88 2.60
CA ALA A 134 -4.84 -6.94 3.94
C ALA A 134 -5.71 -6.16 4.93
N LYS A 135 -5.78 -6.65 6.16
CA LYS A 135 -6.29 -5.94 7.33
C LYS A 135 -5.12 -5.37 8.11
N ILE A 136 -5.23 -4.09 8.45
CA ILE A 136 -4.20 -3.33 9.16
C ILE A 136 -4.78 -2.91 10.49
N GLU A 137 -4.24 -3.44 11.59
CA GLU A 137 -4.57 -2.97 12.93
C GLU A 137 -3.64 -1.80 13.28
N LEU A 138 -4.21 -0.72 13.80
CA LEU A 138 -3.47 0.47 14.19
C LEU A 138 -3.09 0.39 15.67
N ARG A 139 -1.90 0.88 16.00
CA ARG A 139 -1.42 1.01 17.39
C ARG A 139 -2.30 1.94 18.20
N GLU A 140 -2.83 2.97 17.55
CA GLU A 140 -3.72 3.96 18.11
C GLU A 140 -4.88 4.24 17.14
N PRO A 141 -6.09 4.52 17.64
CA PRO A 141 -7.21 4.90 16.79
C PRO A 141 -6.86 6.07 15.87
N ASP A 142 -7.44 6.08 14.68
CA ASP A 142 -7.33 7.23 13.80
C ASP A 142 -8.28 8.37 14.17
N ARG A 143 -8.22 9.50 13.45
CA ARG A 143 -9.13 10.63 13.74
C ARG A 143 -10.61 10.33 13.50
N GLN A 144 -10.94 9.15 12.95
CA GLN A 144 -12.30 8.62 12.82
C GLN A 144 -12.57 7.51 13.86
N ASP A 145 -11.73 7.41 14.89
CA ASP A 145 -11.78 6.42 15.97
C ASP A 145 -11.72 4.96 15.49
N ARG A 146 -11.11 4.73 14.32
CA ARG A 146 -10.93 3.38 13.79
C ARG A 146 -9.63 2.79 14.28
N THR A 147 -9.69 1.56 14.75
CA THR A 147 -8.52 0.73 15.12
C THR A 147 -8.10 -0.24 14.01
N GLU A 148 -8.95 -0.46 13.01
CA GLU A 148 -8.67 -1.33 11.87
C GLU A 148 -8.89 -0.61 10.53
N ARG A 149 -8.07 -0.95 9.53
CA ARG A 149 -8.24 -0.54 8.14
C ARG A 149 -8.11 -1.72 7.19
N ASN A 150 -8.97 -1.73 6.18
CA ASN A 150 -8.87 -2.66 5.08
C ASN A 150 -8.13 -2.00 3.90
N VAL A 151 -7.14 -2.69 3.36
CA VAL A 151 -6.30 -2.21 2.25
C VAL A 151 -6.35 -3.24 1.12
N VAL A 152 -6.67 -2.78 -0.08
CA VAL A 152 -6.62 -3.60 -1.30
C VAL A 152 -5.64 -2.96 -2.26
N ILE A 153 -4.56 -3.67 -2.61
CA ILE A 153 -3.57 -3.21 -3.59
C ILE A 153 -3.58 -4.12 -4.81
N MET A 154 -3.23 -3.54 -5.96
CA MET A 154 -3.08 -4.29 -7.20
C MET A 154 -1.62 -4.66 -7.38
N ILE A 155 -1.37 -5.93 -7.71
CA ILE A 155 -0.10 -6.49 -8.11
C ILE A 155 -0.23 -6.87 -9.59
N PHE A 156 0.69 -6.44 -10.43
CA PHE A 156 0.64 -6.73 -11.86
C PHE A 156 2.04 -6.93 -12.44
N GLN A 157 2.15 -7.56 -13.61
CA GLN A 157 3.42 -7.66 -14.31
C GLN A 157 3.67 -6.47 -15.24
N GLU A 158 4.86 -5.89 -15.15
CA GLU A 158 5.38 -4.85 -16.04
C GLU A 158 6.82 -5.25 -16.42
N ASP A 159 7.10 -5.38 -17.72
CA ASP A 159 8.41 -5.77 -18.25
C ASP A 159 9.00 -7.05 -17.62
N GLY A 160 8.15 -8.02 -17.30
CA GLY A 160 8.53 -9.31 -16.71
C GLY A 160 8.72 -9.29 -15.20
N GLU A 161 8.52 -8.14 -14.55
CA GLU A 161 8.64 -7.99 -13.10
C GLU A 161 7.29 -7.68 -12.44
N TRP A 162 7.10 -8.17 -11.22
CA TRP A 162 5.94 -7.80 -10.41
C TRP A 162 6.05 -6.37 -9.90
N ARG A 163 4.95 -5.63 -10.01
CA ARG A 163 4.84 -4.23 -9.60
C ARG A 163 3.55 -3.97 -8.84
N LEU A 164 3.56 -2.92 -8.03
CA LEU A 164 2.41 -2.38 -7.31
C LEU A 164 1.70 -1.30 -8.10
N GLY A 165 0.39 -1.26 -7.93
CA GLY A 165 -0.49 -0.21 -8.41
C GLY A 165 -1.73 -0.03 -7.54
N THR A 166 -2.49 1.01 -7.87
CA THR A 166 -3.77 1.27 -7.22
C THR A 166 -4.82 0.29 -7.73
N ALA A 167 -5.47 -0.43 -6.83
CA ALA A 167 -6.63 -1.24 -7.18
C ALA A 167 -7.77 -0.35 -7.71
N PRO A 168 -8.42 -0.72 -8.83
CA PRO A 168 -9.63 -0.04 -9.28
C PRO A 168 -10.70 -0.03 -8.18
N ARG A 169 -11.54 1.00 -8.17
CA ARG A 169 -12.55 1.18 -7.12
C ARG A 169 -13.54 0.03 -7.11
N GLU A 170 -13.87 -0.49 -8.29
CA GLU A 170 -14.78 -1.60 -8.51
C GLU A 170 -14.22 -2.89 -7.90
N ALA A 171 -12.95 -3.20 -8.19
CA ALA A 171 -12.25 -4.35 -7.61
C ALA A 171 -12.15 -4.24 -6.09
N THR A 172 -11.79 -3.05 -5.58
CA THR A 172 -11.72 -2.79 -4.14
C THR A 172 -13.08 -3.05 -3.47
N LYS A 173 -14.17 -2.52 -4.03
CA LYS A 173 -15.52 -2.73 -3.49
C LYS A 173 -15.92 -4.21 -3.51
N ALA A 174 -15.66 -4.92 -4.60
CA ALA A 174 -16.02 -6.32 -4.73
C ALA A 174 -15.30 -7.19 -3.69
N ILE A 175 -13.99 -6.98 -3.53
CA ILE A 175 -13.16 -7.73 -2.58
C ILE A 175 -13.61 -7.46 -1.13
N LEU A 176 -13.83 -6.19 -0.77
CA LEU A 176 -14.27 -5.84 0.58
C LEU A 176 -15.70 -6.31 0.88
N ALA A 177 -16.59 -6.32 -0.11
CA ALA A 177 -17.93 -6.87 0.05
C ALA A 177 -17.88 -8.39 0.31
N ALA A 178 -17.00 -9.11 -0.41
CA ALA A 178 -16.82 -10.55 -0.24
C ALA A 178 -16.20 -10.95 1.11
N ASP A 179 -15.50 -10.04 1.79
CA ASP A 179 -14.98 -10.26 3.16
C ASP A 179 -16.01 -9.91 4.25
N SER A 180 -16.98 -9.06 3.93
CA SER A 180 -18.02 -8.62 4.88
C SER A 180 -19.20 -9.59 4.99
N GLN A 181 -19.34 -10.52 4.02
CA GLN A 181 -20.37 -11.55 4.08
C GLN A 181 -19.91 -12.66 5.03
N PRO A 182 -20.70 -13.01 6.06
CA PRO A 182 -20.38 -14.17 6.88
C PRO A 182 -20.27 -15.38 5.96
N ALA A 183 -19.24 -16.19 6.13
CA ALA A 183 -19.19 -17.49 5.49
C ALA A 183 -20.43 -18.25 5.97
N ASP A 184 -21.44 -18.40 5.11
CA ASP A 184 -22.54 -19.32 5.36
C ASP A 184 -21.90 -20.70 5.52
N ASN A 185 -21.77 -21.14 6.78
CA ASN A 185 -21.23 -22.45 7.14
C ASN A 185 -22.15 -23.51 6.53
N ASN A 186 -21.69 -24.14 5.46
CA ASN A 186 -22.32 -25.28 4.83
C ASN A 186 -21.53 -26.55 5.16
#